data_AF-A0A1Y4TCG3-F1
#
_entry.id   AF-A0A1Y4TCG3-F1
#
_cell.length_a   1.000
_cell.length_b   1.000
_cell.length_c   1.000
_cell.angle_alpha   90.00
_cell.angle_beta   90.00
_cell.angle_gamma   90.00
#
_symmetry.space_group_name_H-M   'P 1'
#
loop_
_entity.id
_entity.type
_entity.pdbx_description
1 polymer ?
#
loop_
_entity_poly.entity_id
_entity_poly.type
_entity_poly.pdbx_seq_one_letter_code
_entity_poly.pdbx_strand_id
1 'polypeptide(L)'
;MILITGPLWSGKRDFACRLLGCGREELAARAVWDAQELAAGCDDLEALAERLARKEVVILTEVGGGVVPTDPQVRRDREAAGRLGCLLAARASCVVRVFCGLPLVLKGEL
;
A
#
# COMPACT_ATOMS: atom_id res chain seq x y z
N MET A 1 -10.32 -6.77 -2.04
CA MET A 1 -9.15 -5.95 -2.41
C MET A 1 -7.88 -6.79 -2.28
N ILE A 2 -6.89 -6.53 -3.12
CA ILE A 2 -5.51 -7.01 -2.96
C ILE A 2 -4.65 -5.85 -2.46
N LEU A 3 -3.87 -6.08 -1.41
CA LEU A 3 -2.88 -5.11 -0.93
C LEU A 3 -1.52 -5.43 -1.52
N ILE A 4 -0.92 -4.47 -2.22
CA ILE A 4 0.44 -4.57 -2.74
C ILE A 4 1.32 -3.62 -1.92
N THR A 5 2.35 -4.15 -1.28
CA THR A 5 3.29 -3.38 -0.46
C THR A 5 4.75 -3.61 -0.86
N GLY A 6 5.67 -2.86 -0.26
CA GLY A 6 7.10 -2.90 -0.58
C GLY A 6 7.74 -1.51 -0.63
N PRO A 7 9.08 -1.44 -0.74
CA PRO A 7 9.80 -0.18 -0.70
C PRO A 7 9.57 0.70 -1.94
N LEU A 8 10.07 1.93 -1.89
CA LEU A 8 10.03 2.85 -3.03
C LEU A 8 10.73 2.20 -4.25
N TRP A 9 10.17 2.43 -5.44
CA TRP A 9 10.71 1.88 -6.71
C TRP A 9 10.83 0.36 -6.80
N SER A 10 10.09 -0.41 -5.99
CA SER A 10 10.18 -1.88 -6.01
C SER A 10 9.40 -2.60 -7.12
N GLY A 11 8.79 -1.88 -8.07
CA GLY A 11 8.01 -2.47 -9.17
C GLY A 11 6.53 -2.79 -8.85
N LYS A 12 6.00 -2.29 -7.72
CA LYS A 12 4.62 -2.55 -7.27
C LYS A 12 3.55 -2.28 -8.34
N ARG A 13 3.68 -1.18 -9.08
CA ARG A 13 2.69 -0.78 -10.10
C ARG A 13 2.75 -1.65 -11.35
N ASP A 14 3.95 -2.06 -11.80
CA ASP A 14 4.09 -3.01 -12.92
C ASP A 14 3.55 -4.38 -12.55
N PHE A 15 3.78 -4.80 -11.31
CA PHE A 15 3.14 -6.00 -10.77
C PHE A 15 1.61 -5.87 -10.76
N ALA A 16 1.05 -4.74 -10.32
CA ALA A 16 -0.38 -4.49 -10.34
C ALA A 16 -0.99 -4.54 -11.75
N CYS A 17 -0.33 -3.92 -12.74
CA CYS A 17 -0.75 -4.00 -14.15
C CYS A 17 -0.79 -5.44 -14.66
N ARG A 18 0.26 -6.23 -14.40
CA ARG A 18 0.30 -7.65 -14.78
C ARG A 18 -0.80 -8.46 -14.11
N LEU A 19 -1.01 -8.23 -12.81
CA LEU A 19 -2.04 -8.90 -12.02
C LEU A 19 -3.46 -8.61 -12.54
N LEU A 20 -3.72 -7.35 -12.92
CA LEU A 20 -5.04 -6.91 -13.37
C LEU A 20 -5.26 -7.10 -14.88
N GLY A 21 -4.23 -7.50 -15.62
CA GLY A 21 -4.27 -7.59 -17.08
C GLY A 21 -4.52 -6.25 -17.76
N CYS A 22 -4.03 -5.15 -17.19
CA CYS A 22 -4.33 -3.80 -17.65
C CYS A 22 -3.09 -2.94 -17.91
N GLY A 23 -3.26 -1.91 -18.74
CA GLY A 23 -2.24 -0.87 -18.96
C GLY A 23 -2.08 0.07 -17.76
N ARG A 24 -1.06 0.95 -17.84
CA ARG A 24 -0.79 1.97 -16.80
C ARG A 24 -1.89 3.03 -16.70
N GLU A 25 -2.50 3.39 -17.83
CA GLU A 25 -3.59 4.37 -17.89
C GLU A 25 -4.87 3.84 -17.24
N GLU A 26 -5.17 2.56 -17.46
CA GLU A 26 -6.34 1.87 -16.91
C GLU A 26 -6.20 1.58 -15.41
N LEU A 27 -4.95 1.46 -14.92
CA LEU A 27 -4.66 1.14 -13.52
C LEU A 27 -5.28 2.17 -12.56
N ALA A 28 -5.34 3.45 -12.96
CA ALA A 28 -5.90 4.54 -12.14
C ALA A 28 -7.37 4.35 -11.78
N ALA A 29 -8.15 3.68 -12.64
CA ALA A 29 -9.56 3.42 -12.38
C ALA A 29 -9.77 2.31 -11.34
N ARG A 30 -8.85 1.34 -11.30
CA ARG A 30 -9.00 0.07 -10.56
C ARG A 30 -8.19 0.03 -9.26
N ALA A 31 -7.07 0.75 -9.23
CA ALA A 31 -6.13 0.78 -8.12
C ALA A 31 -5.97 2.19 -7.56
N VAL A 32 -5.53 2.24 -6.30
CA VAL A 32 -4.98 3.44 -5.67
C VAL A 32 -3.56 3.14 -5.25
N TRP A 33 -2.66 4.11 -5.40
CA TRP A 33 -1.26 4.00 -4.97
C TRP A 33 -0.85 5.20 -4.14
N ASP A 34 0.32 5.07 -3.53
CA ASP A 34 0.85 6.00 -2.53
C ASP A 34 -0.09 6.16 -1.33
N ALA A 35 -0.75 5.07 -0.94
CA ALA A 35 -1.68 5.04 0.18
C ALA A 35 -1.06 5.52 1.51
N GLN A 36 0.27 5.38 1.67
CA GLN A 36 1.00 5.92 2.82
C GLN A 36 0.87 7.44 2.95
N GLU A 37 0.77 8.16 1.84
CA GLU A 37 0.65 9.63 1.84
C GLU A 37 -0.74 10.07 2.31
N LEU A 38 -1.77 9.26 2.02
CA LEU A 38 -3.13 9.50 2.50
C LEU A 38 -3.27 9.32 4.03
N ALA A 39 -2.34 8.60 4.67
CA ALA A 39 -2.32 8.42 6.11
C ALA A 39 -1.72 9.64 6.84
N ALA A 40 -0.90 10.44 6.16
CA ALA A 40 -0.26 11.61 6.76
C ALA A 40 -1.31 12.64 7.18
N GLY A 41 -1.30 13.03 8.46
CA GLY A 41 -2.29 13.94 9.03
C GLY A 41 -3.75 13.45 9.01
N CYS A 42 -4.00 12.16 8.78
CA CYS A 42 -5.35 11.61 8.79
C CYS A 42 -5.80 11.27 10.23
N ASP A 43 -6.91 11.87 10.66
CA ASP A 43 -7.45 11.68 12.02
C ASP A 43 -8.11 10.31 12.23
N ASP A 44 -8.70 9.74 11.17
CA ASP A 44 -9.43 8.46 11.22
C ASP A 44 -8.90 7.48 10.15
N LEU A 45 -7.89 6.70 10.56
CA LEU A 45 -7.27 5.69 9.70
C LEU A 45 -8.20 4.51 9.41
N GLU A 46 -9.17 4.23 10.28
CA GLU A 46 -10.13 3.16 10.12
C GLU A 46 -11.10 3.48 8.98
N ALA A 47 -11.67 4.68 8.97
CA ALA A 47 -12.52 5.17 7.88
C ALA A 47 -11.74 5.27 6.56
N LEU A 48 -10.49 5.73 6.62
CA LEU A 48 -9.59 5.73 5.46
C LEU A 48 -9.40 4.31 4.91
N ALA A 49 -9.06 3.35 5.77
CA ALA A 49 -8.85 1.96 5.38
C ALA A 49 -10.12 1.34 4.78
N GLU A 50 -11.30 1.61 5.35
CA GLU A 50 -12.57 1.15 4.80
C GLU A 50 -12.84 1.71 3.41
N ARG A 51 -12.61 3.02 3.20
CA ARG A 51 -12.77 3.66 1.90
C ARG A 51 -11.83 3.06 0.86
N LEU A 52 -10.55 2.89 1.21
CA LEU A 52 -9.57 2.30 0.30
C LEU A 52 -9.87 0.81 0.03
N ALA A 53 -10.50 0.11 0.98
CA ALA A 53 -10.89 -1.29 0.82
C ALA A 53 -11.91 -1.59 -0.27
N ARG A 54 -12.58 -0.56 -0.77
CA ARG A 54 -13.52 -0.66 -1.89
C ARG A 54 -12.81 -0.72 -3.26
N LYS A 55 -11.50 -0.49 -3.32
CA LYS A 55 -10.70 -0.62 -4.55
C LYS A 55 -10.33 -2.08 -4.81
N GLU A 56 -10.13 -2.43 -6.08
CA GLU A 56 -9.64 -3.76 -6.44
C GLU A 56 -8.24 -3.98 -5.89
N VAL A 57 -7.35 -2.99 -6.07
CA VAL A 57 -5.96 -3.01 -5.61
C VAL A 57 -5.63 -1.74 -4.83
N VAL A 58 -4.95 -1.90 -3.70
CA VAL A 58 -4.35 -0.80 -2.93
C VAL A 58 -2.85 -1.00 -2.90
N ILE A 59 -2.08 0.03 -3.26
CA ILE A 59 -0.63 0.00 -3.27
C ILE A 59 -0.09 0.94 -2.19
N LEU A 60 0.70 0.39 -1.27
CA LEU A 60 1.29 1.12 -0.14
C LEU A 60 2.82 1.01 -0.18
N THR A 61 3.52 2.13 -0.05
CA THR A 61 4.98 2.13 0.10
C THR A 61 5.38 1.98 1.56
N GLU A 62 6.23 1.00 1.85
CA GLU A 62 6.79 0.80 3.18
C GLU A 62 7.79 1.90 3.50
N VAL A 63 7.51 2.68 4.57
CA VAL A 63 8.38 3.76 5.07
C VAL A 63 9.04 3.43 6.41
N GLY A 64 8.72 2.27 6.99
CA GLY A 64 9.21 1.82 8.29
C GLY A 64 10.59 1.16 8.29
N GLY A 65 11.16 0.83 7.13
CA GLY A 65 12.42 0.08 7.04
C GLY A 65 13.69 0.92 7.10
N GLY A 66 13.59 2.25 7.12
CA GLY A 66 14.73 3.18 7.11
C GLY A 66 15.05 3.79 8.48
N VAL A 67 15.97 4.77 8.46
CA VAL A 67 16.35 5.57 9.63
C VAL A 67 15.13 6.31 10.21
N VAL A 68 15.07 6.43 11.53
CA VAL A 68 14.01 7.17 12.23
C VAL A 68 14.21 8.68 12.00
N PRO A 69 13.20 9.40 11.47
CA PRO A 69 13.30 10.84 11.25
C PRO A 69 13.53 11.64 12.54
N THR A 70 14.32 12.71 12.46
CA THR A 70 14.51 13.67 13.57
C THR A 70 13.29 14.57 13.75
N ASP A 71 12.59 14.90 12.66
CA ASP A 71 11.34 15.64 12.67
C ASP A 71 10.20 14.81 13.31
N PRO A 72 9.57 15.29 14.41
CA PRO A 72 8.44 14.61 15.04
C PRO A 72 7.24 14.39 14.12
N GLN A 73 6.95 15.31 13.21
CA GLN A 73 5.83 15.18 12.28
C GLN A 73 6.07 14.04 11.30
N VAL A 74 7.27 13.97 10.72
CA VAL A 74 7.65 12.89 9.79
C VAL A 74 7.62 11.53 10.49
N ARG A 75 7.98 11.46 11.78
CA ARG A 75 7.80 10.22 12.58
C ARG A 75 6.33 9.82 12.72
N ARG A 76 5.45 10.77 13.04
CA ARG A 76 3.99 10.52 13.15
C ARG A 76 3.41 10.03 11.84
N ASP A 77 3.78 10.65 10.72
CA ASP A 77 3.30 10.26 9.39
C ASP A 77 3.80 8.85 9.01
N ARG A 78 5.06 8.53 9.34
CA ARG A 78 5.61 7.16 9.19
C ARG A 78 4.84 6.13 10.01
N GLU A 79 4.48 6.45 11.26
CA GLU A 79 3.68 5.57 12.11
C GLU A 79 2.25 5.41 11.59
N ALA A 80 1.61 6.48 11.13
CA ALA A 80 0.28 6.46 10.54
C ALA A 80 0.24 5.58 9.28
N ALA A 81 1.24 5.69 8.41
CA ALA A 81 1.40 4.82 7.25
C ALA A 81 1.52 3.34 7.64
N GLY A 82 2.28 3.03 8.70
CA GLY A 82 2.41 1.67 9.22
C GLY A 82 1.08 1.12 9.77
N ARG A 83 0.36 1.92 10.56
CA ARG A 83 -0.97 1.59 11.10
C ARG A 83 -1.99 1.35 9.99
N LEU A 84 -2.02 2.23 8.98
CA LEU A 84 -2.85 2.04 7.79
C LEU A 84 -2.52 0.73 7.07
N GLY A 85 -1.22 0.40 6.93
CA GLY A 85 -0.79 -0.87 6.36
C GLY A 85 -1.37 -2.09 7.09
N CYS A 86 -1.36 -2.09 8.43
CA CYS A 86 -1.99 -3.14 9.22
C CYS A 86 -3.50 -3.24 8.97
N LEU A 87 -4.19 -2.10 8.95
CA LEU A 87 -5.64 -2.05 8.73
C LEU A 87 -6.04 -2.56 7.34
N LEU A 88 -5.27 -2.19 6.31
CA LEU A 88 -5.46 -2.67 4.94
C LEU A 88 -5.16 -4.17 4.83
N ALA A 89 -4.08 -4.65 5.43
CA ALA A 89 -3.70 -6.07 5.39
C ALA A 89 -4.73 -6.98 6.09
N ALA A 90 -5.32 -6.51 7.18
CA ALA A 90 -6.41 -7.21 7.86
C ALA A 90 -7.64 -7.39 6.94
N ARG A 91 -7.98 -6.35 6.17
CA ARG A 91 -9.14 -6.31 5.25
C ARG A 91 -8.88 -6.97 3.90
N ALA A 92 -7.63 -7.06 3.47
CA ALA A 92 -7.27 -7.62 2.18
C ALA A 92 -7.51 -9.14 2.11
N SER A 93 -8.00 -9.63 0.96
CA SER A 93 -8.08 -11.07 0.70
C SER A 93 -6.70 -11.66 0.37
N CYS A 94 -5.84 -10.86 -0.28
CA CYS A 94 -4.46 -11.21 -0.59
C CYS A 94 -3.53 -10.02 -0.28
N VAL A 95 -2.37 -10.30 0.30
CA VAL A 95 -1.31 -9.32 0.57
C VAL A 95 -0.03 -9.77 -0.13
N VAL A 96 0.49 -8.93 -1.01
CA VAL A 96 1.72 -9.20 -1.75
C VAL A 96 2.74 -8.12 -1.46
N ARG A 97 3.94 -8.52 -1.04
CA ARG A 97 5.08 -7.62 -0.96
C ARG A 97 5.91 -7.75 -2.23
N VAL A 98 6.24 -6.64 -2.88
CA VAL A 98 7.07 -6.64 -4.09
C VAL A 98 8.43 -6.03 -3.76
N PHE A 99 9.49 -6.75 -4.07
CA PHE A 99 10.88 -6.33 -3.90
C PHE A 99 11.65 -6.57 -5.19
N CYS A 100 12.33 -5.55 -5.73
CA CYS A 100 13.03 -5.64 -7.03
C CYS A 100 12.17 -6.24 -8.17
N GLY A 101 10.86 -5.94 -8.20
CA GLY A 101 9.90 -6.49 -9.17
C GLY A 101 9.44 -7.92 -8.90
N LEU A 102 9.94 -8.56 -7.84
CA LEU A 102 9.61 -9.93 -7.44
C LEU A 102 8.49 -9.92 -6.40
N PRO A 103 7.35 -10.59 -6.65
CA PRO A 103 6.26 -10.69 -5.69
C PRO A 103 6.51 -11.80 -4.66
N LEU A 104 6.21 -11.50 -3.40
CA LEU A 104 6.15 -12.43 -2.28
C LEU A 104 4.74 -12.35 -1.67
N VAL A 105 3.98 -13.43 -1.74
CA VAL A 105 2.66 -13.51 -1.12
C VAL A 105 2.82 -13.69 0.38
N LEU A 106 2.27 -12.76 1.17
CA LEU A 106 2.30 -12.77 2.64
C LEU A 106 1.00 -13.30 3.25
N LYS A 107 -0.13 -13.16 2.54
CA LYS A 107 -1.47 -13.62 2.96
C LYS A 107 -2.28 -13.95 1.71
N GLY A 108 -3.07 -15.02 1.77
CA GLY A 108 -3.95 -15.45 0.68
C GLY A 108 -3.19 -16.11 -0.48
N GLU A 109 -3.84 -16.13 -1.65
CA GLU A 109 -3.33 -16.73 -2.89
C GLU A 109 -3.52 -15.72 -4.05
N LEU A 110 -2.73 -15.89 -5.13
CA LEU A 110 -2.75 -15.05 -6.34
C LEU A 110 -3.33 -15.80 -7.53
#